data_AF-A0A354ES82-F1
#
_entry.id   AF-A0A354ES82-F1
#
_cell.length_a   1.000
_cell.length_b   1.000
_cell.length_c   1.000
_cell.angle_alpha   90.00
_cell.angle_beta   90.00
_cell.angle_gamma   90.00
#
_symmetry.space_group_name_H-M   'P 1'
#
loop_
_entity.id
_entity.type
_entity.pdbx_description
1 polymer ?
#
loop_
_entity_poly.entity_id
_entity_poly.type
_entity_poly.pdbx_seq_one_letter_code
_entity_poly.pdbx_strand_id
1 'polypeptide(L)'
;MMRLLLAASAALALSAPAVQAQTPAPAAPAAPQSTQQGGPADVGLLPGAELSADCGGLNNLAGRAWCVTAQLGQIGALADAYIADLSSKNWLAAGGDENRVVFIKRREPGGCDGMQMVAFYDTTKTAVAELPAYLGFATIPGDVCAAAAATPSAAPAGSPQK
;
A
#
# COMPACT_ATOMS: atom_id res chain seq x y z
N MET A 1 80.85 25.92 -33.49
CA MET A 1 80.87 26.22 -34.94
C MET A 1 79.57 25.71 -35.55
N MET A 2 78.94 26.53 -36.41
CA MET A 2 77.88 26.28 -37.40
C MET A 2 76.72 25.34 -37.02
N ARG A 3 75.49 25.85 -36.82
CA ARG A 3 74.47 26.29 -37.83
C ARG A 3 73.89 25.15 -38.67
N LEU A 4 72.57 25.29 -38.83
CA LEU A 4 71.64 24.78 -39.85
C LEU A 4 70.65 23.71 -39.37
N LEU A 5 69.34 23.83 -39.59
CA LEU A 5 68.37 24.90 -39.90
C LEU A 5 67.02 24.13 -40.03
N LEU A 6 65.94 24.73 -39.53
CA LEU A 6 64.55 24.72 -40.04
C LEU A 6 63.58 23.51 -39.99
N ALA A 7 62.33 23.96 -39.77
CA ALA A 7 61.02 23.49 -40.24
C ALA A 7 60.35 22.38 -39.42
N ALA A 8 59.52 22.70 -38.43
CA ALA A 8 58.15 23.23 -38.55
C ALA A 8 57.18 22.26 -39.25
N SER A 9 56.39 21.56 -38.44
CA SER A 9 55.04 21.11 -38.80
C SER A 9 54.22 21.09 -37.52
N ALA A 10 53.44 22.15 -37.35
CA ALA A 10 52.46 22.28 -36.30
C ALA A 10 51.32 21.29 -36.55
N ALA A 11 51.22 20.25 -35.72
CA ALA A 11 49.99 19.50 -35.58
C ALA A 11 49.13 20.24 -34.55
N LEU A 12 48.11 20.96 -35.05
CA LEU A 12 47.00 21.45 -34.24
C LEU A 12 46.25 20.26 -33.66
N ALA A 13 46.66 19.79 -32.48
CA ALA A 13 45.84 18.92 -31.66
C ALA A 13 44.81 19.80 -30.93
N LEU A 14 43.56 19.76 -31.40
CA LEU A 14 42.45 20.34 -30.66
C LEU A 14 42.28 19.57 -29.34
N SER A 15 42.58 20.24 -28.22
CA SER A 15 42.22 19.79 -26.89
C SER A 15 40.71 19.93 -26.70
N ALA A 16 39.95 18.87 -27.00
CA ALA A 16 38.59 18.76 -26.50
C ALA A 16 38.64 18.43 -24.99
N PRO A 17 37.83 19.08 -24.14
CA PRO A 17 37.67 18.58 -22.78
C PRO A 17 36.96 17.24 -22.89
N ALA A 18 37.58 16.19 -22.35
CA ALA A 18 36.87 14.96 -22.06
C ALA A 18 35.81 15.29 -21.00
N VAL A 19 34.60 15.61 -21.44
CA VAL A 19 33.41 15.47 -20.61
C VAL A 19 33.35 13.99 -20.28
N GLN A 20 33.71 13.64 -19.05
CA GLN A 20 33.40 12.31 -18.52
C GLN A 20 31.87 12.20 -18.52
N ALA A 21 31.33 11.63 -19.59
CA ALA A 21 29.99 11.08 -19.59
C ALA A 21 30.00 9.98 -18.52
N GLN A 22 29.51 10.34 -17.34
CA GLN A 22 29.10 9.41 -16.31
C GLN A 22 28.07 8.53 -17.00
N THR A 23 28.51 7.37 -17.50
CA THR A 23 27.57 6.38 -18.02
C THR A 23 26.73 6.03 -16.81
N PRO A 24 25.41 6.32 -16.78
CA PRO A 24 24.58 5.81 -15.72
C PRO A 24 24.79 4.30 -15.77
N ALA A 25 25.36 3.74 -14.69
CA ALA A 25 25.40 2.30 -14.53
C ALA A 25 23.98 1.82 -14.83
N PRO A 26 23.78 0.79 -15.69
CA PRO A 26 22.48 0.20 -15.86
C PRO A 26 21.94 -0.06 -14.48
N ALA A 27 20.84 0.60 -14.11
CA ALA A 27 20.14 0.30 -12.89
C ALA A 27 19.88 -1.20 -12.96
N ALA A 28 20.58 -1.97 -12.11
CA ALA A 28 20.31 -3.39 -11.99
C ALA A 28 18.79 -3.51 -11.81
N PRO A 29 18.10 -4.37 -12.59
CA PRO A 29 16.69 -4.61 -12.35
C PRO A 29 16.56 -4.91 -10.86
N ALA A 30 15.79 -4.07 -10.16
CA ALA A 30 15.51 -4.27 -8.75
C ALA A 30 15.08 -5.73 -8.63
N ALA A 31 15.88 -6.54 -7.93
CA ALA A 31 15.48 -7.90 -7.60
C ALA A 31 14.06 -7.79 -7.02
N PRO A 32 13.09 -8.61 -7.47
CA PRO A 32 11.75 -8.56 -6.92
C PRO A 32 11.90 -8.73 -5.42
N GLN A 33 11.65 -7.65 -4.68
CA GLN A 33 11.67 -7.69 -3.23
C GLN A 33 10.61 -8.73 -2.88
N SER A 34 11.04 -9.83 -2.30
CA SER A 34 10.15 -10.87 -1.79
C SER A 34 9.47 -10.28 -0.54
N THR A 35 8.51 -9.36 -0.73
CA THR A 35 7.79 -8.63 0.33
C THR A 35 6.59 -9.40 0.85
N GLN A 36 6.69 -10.70 1.11
CA GLN A 36 5.54 -11.43 1.65
C GLN A 36 5.94 -12.37 2.78
N GLN A 37 6.28 -11.76 3.91
CA GLN A 37 5.93 -12.33 5.21
C GLN A 37 5.47 -11.18 6.12
N GLY A 38 4.28 -10.69 5.81
CA GLY A 38 3.58 -9.59 6.46
C GLY A 38 2.60 -8.92 5.51
N GLY A 39 1.40 -8.64 5.99
CA GLY A 39 0.45 -7.73 5.36
C GLY A 39 0.75 -6.27 5.72
N PRO A 40 -0.04 -5.32 5.21
CA PRO A 40 0.14 -3.91 5.54
C PRO A 40 -0.01 -3.66 7.05
N ALA A 41 0.72 -2.68 7.58
CA ALA A 41 0.38 -2.00 8.84
C ALA A 41 0.05 -2.96 10.01
N ASP A 42 0.98 -3.86 10.35
CA ASP A 42 0.89 -4.87 11.43
C ASP A 42 -0.03 -6.08 11.16
N VAL A 43 -0.65 -6.17 9.97
CA VAL A 43 -1.43 -7.36 9.58
C VAL A 43 -0.50 -8.55 9.37
N GLY A 44 -0.69 -9.61 10.15
CA GLY A 44 0.02 -10.89 10.01
C GLY A 44 -0.85 -11.96 9.36
N LEU A 45 -0.27 -13.08 8.92
CA LEU A 45 -1.05 -14.23 8.50
C LEU A 45 -1.59 -14.99 9.73
N LEU A 46 -2.90 -15.01 9.93
CA LEU A 46 -3.55 -15.70 11.05
C LEU A 46 -3.82 -17.19 10.76
N PRO A 47 -3.97 -18.05 11.79
CA PRO A 47 -4.41 -19.43 11.61
C PRO A 47 -5.73 -19.53 10.83
N GLY A 48 -5.81 -20.47 9.88
CA GLY A 48 -6.99 -20.64 9.02
C GLY A 48 -7.02 -19.71 7.80
N ALA A 49 -6.05 -18.82 7.65
CA ALA A 49 -5.84 -18.01 6.46
C ALA A 49 -4.72 -18.59 5.58
N GLU A 50 -4.92 -18.57 4.27
CA GLU A 50 -3.86 -18.77 3.28
C GLU A 50 -3.61 -17.47 2.52
N LEU A 51 -2.37 -17.18 2.15
CA LEU A 51 -2.04 -15.99 1.36
C LEU A 51 -2.52 -16.17 -0.09
N SER A 52 -3.27 -15.19 -0.62
CA SER A 52 -3.70 -15.16 -2.03
C SER A 52 -3.10 -13.94 -2.72
N ALA A 53 -2.03 -14.16 -3.49
CA ALA A 53 -1.30 -13.07 -4.14
C ALA A 53 -2.12 -12.35 -5.24
N ASP A 54 -3.08 -13.04 -5.84
CA ASP A 54 -3.94 -12.55 -6.91
C ASP A 54 -5.33 -12.10 -6.43
N CYS A 55 -5.64 -12.25 -5.14
CA CYS A 55 -6.96 -11.99 -4.57
C CYS A 55 -8.09 -12.76 -5.29
N GLY A 56 -7.78 -13.95 -5.83
CA GLY A 56 -8.71 -14.75 -6.63
C GLY A 56 -9.01 -14.19 -8.03
N GLY A 57 -8.23 -13.21 -8.50
CA GLY A 57 -8.49 -12.48 -9.76
C GLY A 57 -9.73 -11.59 -9.69
N LEU A 58 -10.25 -11.33 -8.50
CA LEU A 58 -11.49 -10.57 -8.29
C LEU A 58 -11.20 -9.08 -8.03
N ASN A 59 -12.18 -8.24 -8.37
CA ASN A 59 -12.25 -6.82 -7.97
C ASN A 59 -11.01 -5.97 -8.35
N ASN A 60 -10.19 -6.44 -9.29
CA ASN A 60 -8.94 -5.79 -9.70
C ASN A 60 -7.99 -5.52 -8.51
N LEU A 61 -7.94 -6.42 -7.52
CA LEU A 61 -7.16 -6.25 -6.29
C LEU A 61 -5.74 -6.82 -6.34
N ALA A 62 -5.41 -7.62 -7.35
CA ALA A 62 -4.07 -8.16 -7.55
C ALA A 62 -3.02 -7.02 -7.57
N GLY A 63 -2.03 -7.11 -6.69
CA GLY A 63 -0.98 -6.10 -6.52
C GLY A 63 -1.44 -4.76 -5.90
N ARG A 64 -2.72 -4.63 -5.52
CA ARG A 64 -3.29 -3.42 -4.89
C ARG A 64 -3.72 -3.65 -3.45
N ALA A 65 -4.05 -4.88 -3.11
CA ALA A 65 -4.33 -5.31 -1.76
C ALA A 65 -3.45 -6.50 -1.40
N TRP A 66 -3.20 -6.67 -0.10
CA TRP A 66 -2.70 -7.91 0.44
C TRP A 66 -3.91 -8.78 0.79
N CYS A 67 -4.07 -9.92 0.14
CA CYS A 67 -5.25 -10.75 0.30
C CYS A 67 -4.91 -12.07 0.96
N VAL A 68 -5.83 -12.52 1.81
CA VAL A 68 -5.86 -13.89 2.31
C VAL A 68 -7.15 -14.56 1.89
N THR A 69 -7.14 -15.87 1.82
CA THR A 69 -8.29 -16.70 1.48
C THR A 69 -8.61 -17.71 2.57
N ALA A 70 -9.89 -18.03 2.66
CA ALA A 70 -10.44 -19.14 3.43
C ALA A 70 -11.74 -19.61 2.73
N GLN A 71 -12.32 -20.71 3.23
CA GLN A 71 -13.64 -21.16 2.78
C GLN A 71 -14.72 -20.12 3.12
N LEU A 72 -15.70 -19.93 2.24
CA LEU A 72 -16.78 -18.96 2.38
C LEU A 72 -17.57 -19.17 3.68
N GLY A 73 -17.79 -20.43 4.09
CA GLY A 73 -18.42 -20.75 5.36
C GLY A 73 -17.60 -20.38 6.61
N GLN A 74 -16.31 -20.05 6.46
CA GLN A 74 -15.38 -19.72 7.55
C GLN A 74 -14.88 -18.27 7.51
N ILE A 75 -15.15 -17.53 6.42
CA ILE A 75 -14.55 -16.21 6.20
C ILE A 75 -15.00 -15.17 7.24
N GLY A 76 -16.23 -15.29 7.76
CA GLY A 76 -16.74 -14.42 8.83
C GLY A 76 -15.95 -14.58 10.13
N ALA A 77 -15.76 -15.83 10.58
CA ALA A 77 -14.96 -16.12 11.77
C ALA A 77 -13.49 -15.68 11.59
N LEU A 78 -12.95 -15.81 10.37
CA LEU A 78 -11.62 -15.29 10.07
C LEU A 78 -11.56 -13.75 10.14
N ALA A 79 -12.57 -13.06 9.62
CA ALA A 79 -12.66 -11.60 9.71
C ALA A 79 -12.70 -11.12 11.17
N ASP A 80 -13.50 -11.79 12.02
CA ASP A 80 -13.56 -11.51 13.45
C ASP A 80 -12.20 -11.71 14.14
N ALA A 81 -11.47 -12.76 13.76
CA ALA A 81 -10.12 -13.01 14.28
C ALA A 81 -9.13 -11.89 13.90
N TYR A 82 -9.19 -11.38 12.66
CA TYR A 82 -8.39 -10.23 12.23
C TYR A 82 -8.77 -8.95 12.98
N ILE A 83 -10.07 -8.70 13.19
CA ILE A 83 -10.54 -7.54 13.97
C ILE A 83 -9.98 -7.60 15.40
N ALA A 84 -10.03 -8.77 16.05
CA ALA A 84 -9.51 -8.96 17.40
C ALA A 84 -7.99 -8.79 17.47
N ASP A 85 -7.24 -9.39 16.54
CA ASP A 85 -5.79 -9.25 16.45
C ASP A 85 -5.37 -7.79 16.26
N LEU A 86 -5.99 -7.09 15.31
CA LEU A 86 -5.73 -5.67 15.05
C LEU A 86 -6.10 -4.79 16.26
N SER A 87 -7.22 -5.08 16.93
CA SER A 87 -7.59 -4.40 18.17
C SER A 87 -6.53 -4.54 19.27
N SER A 88 -5.96 -5.74 19.43
CA SER A 88 -4.86 -5.97 20.39
C SER A 88 -3.60 -5.16 20.06
N LYS A 89 -3.46 -4.73 18.80
CA LYS A 89 -2.36 -3.91 18.27
C LYS A 89 -2.70 -2.41 18.20
N ASN A 90 -3.77 -1.99 18.90
CA ASN A 90 -4.29 -0.63 18.98
C ASN A 90 -4.87 -0.07 17.68
N TRP A 91 -5.27 -0.93 16.74
CA TRP A 91 -6.12 -0.51 15.62
C TRP A 91 -7.58 -0.50 16.06
N LEU A 92 -8.30 0.58 15.74
CA LEU A 92 -9.69 0.80 16.14
C LEU A 92 -10.58 0.74 14.91
N ALA A 93 -11.63 -0.08 14.93
CA ALA A 93 -12.68 -0.01 13.92
C ALA A 93 -13.39 1.36 14.03
N ALA A 94 -13.31 2.16 12.98
CA ALA A 94 -13.81 3.55 12.93
C ALA A 94 -14.96 3.74 11.92
N GLY A 95 -15.32 2.68 11.19
CA GLY A 95 -16.40 2.72 10.21
C GLY A 95 -16.35 1.49 9.31
N GLY A 96 -17.22 1.49 8.29
CA GLY A 96 -17.38 0.34 7.42
C GLY A 96 -18.80 0.16 6.94
N ASP A 97 -19.02 -0.97 6.28
CA ASP A 97 -20.35 -1.53 5.98
C ASP A 97 -20.33 -3.05 6.24
N GLU A 98 -21.36 -3.77 5.80
CA GLU A 98 -21.50 -5.21 6.04
C GLU A 98 -20.29 -6.04 5.61
N ASN A 99 -19.55 -5.62 4.57
CA ASN A 99 -18.44 -6.37 4.01
C ASN A 99 -17.10 -5.64 4.11
N ARG A 100 -17.04 -4.47 4.76
CA ARG A 100 -15.82 -3.67 4.89
C ARG A 100 -15.68 -3.11 6.29
N VAL A 101 -14.49 -3.20 6.85
CA VAL A 101 -14.11 -2.50 8.09
C VAL A 101 -13.00 -1.51 7.78
N VAL A 102 -13.16 -0.28 8.24
CA VAL A 102 -12.11 0.75 8.23
C VAL A 102 -11.51 0.84 9.63
N PHE A 103 -10.21 0.62 9.73
CA PHE A 103 -9.43 0.73 10.95
C PHE A 103 -8.62 2.03 10.97
N ILE A 104 -8.46 2.60 12.16
CA ILE A 104 -7.54 3.71 12.41
C ILE A 104 -6.58 3.36 13.54
N LYS A 105 -5.35 3.87 13.49
CA LYS A 105 -4.40 3.83 14.61
C LYS A 105 -3.89 5.23 14.87
N ARG A 106 -4.11 5.73 16.09
CA ARG A 106 -3.71 7.08 16.50
C ARG A 106 -2.19 7.17 16.61
N ARG A 107 -1.61 8.26 16.11
CA ARG A 107 -0.18 8.54 16.24
C ARG A 107 0.07 9.49 17.41
N GLU A 108 1.22 9.33 18.08
CA GLU A 108 1.62 10.18 19.22
C GLU A 108 1.69 11.69 18.91
N PRO A 109 2.22 12.16 17.75
CA PRO A 109 2.20 13.59 17.43
C PRO A 109 0.84 14.10 16.93
N GLY A 110 -0.20 13.26 16.95
CA GLY A 110 -1.52 13.55 16.37
C GLY A 110 -1.73 12.95 14.97
N GLY A 111 -2.99 12.90 14.56
CA GLY A 111 -3.43 12.23 13.34
C GLY A 111 -3.51 10.70 13.47
N CYS A 112 -3.94 10.05 12.40
CA CYS A 112 -4.14 8.61 12.38
C CYS A 112 -3.66 7.97 11.08
N ASP A 113 -3.09 6.77 11.19
CA ASP A 113 -2.95 5.85 10.08
C ASP A 113 -4.29 5.19 9.80
N GLY A 114 -4.57 4.90 8.52
CA GLY A 114 -5.79 4.24 8.08
C GLY A 114 -5.52 2.94 7.37
N MET A 115 -6.40 1.97 7.56
CA MET A 115 -6.39 0.71 6.84
C MET A 115 -7.82 0.23 6.61
N GLN A 116 -8.09 -0.45 5.50
CA GLN A 116 -9.35 -1.14 5.27
C GLN A 116 -9.13 -2.64 5.15
N MET A 117 -10.08 -3.41 5.66
CA MET A 117 -10.28 -4.83 5.37
C MET A 117 -11.61 -4.97 4.64
N VAL A 118 -11.64 -5.70 3.53
CA VAL A 118 -12.86 -5.99 2.77
C VAL A 118 -13.01 -7.50 2.57
N ALA A 119 -14.19 -8.03 2.87
CA ALA A 119 -14.59 -9.39 2.59
C ALA A 119 -15.27 -9.47 1.22
N PHE A 120 -14.90 -10.46 0.41
CA PHE A 120 -15.52 -10.70 -0.89
C PHE A 120 -15.37 -12.14 -1.34
N TYR A 121 -16.18 -12.55 -2.30
CA TYR A 121 -16.12 -13.84 -2.98
C TYR A 121 -16.63 -13.68 -4.42
N ASP A 122 -16.49 -14.72 -5.22
CA ASP A 122 -16.99 -14.74 -6.60
C ASP A 122 -18.52 -14.90 -6.63
N THR A 123 -19.23 -13.78 -6.75
CA THR A 123 -20.69 -13.76 -6.79
C THR A 123 -21.28 -14.24 -8.12
N THR A 124 -20.45 -14.54 -9.13
CA THR A 124 -20.90 -15.20 -10.37
C THR A 124 -21.18 -16.68 -10.16
N LYS A 125 -20.74 -17.24 -9.03
CA LYS A 125 -20.97 -18.64 -8.64
C LYS A 125 -22.08 -18.74 -7.60
N THR A 126 -22.77 -19.88 -7.59
CA THR A 126 -23.72 -20.21 -6.51
C THR A 126 -22.96 -20.33 -5.19
N ALA A 127 -23.31 -19.51 -4.21
CA ALA A 127 -22.66 -19.51 -2.91
C ALA A 127 -22.86 -20.85 -2.18
N VAL A 128 -21.76 -21.55 -1.94
CA VAL A 128 -21.67 -22.74 -1.07
C VAL A 128 -20.49 -22.58 -0.12
N ALA A 129 -20.53 -23.25 1.03
CA ALA A 129 -19.58 -23.03 2.12
C ALA A 129 -18.11 -23.27 1.71
N GLU A 130 -17.90 -24.16 0.75
CA GLU A 130 -16.59 -24.63 0.29
C GLU A 130 -15.96 -23.68 -0.75
N LEU A 131 -16.70 -22.72 -1.30
CA LEU A 131 -16.12 -21.76 -2.23
C LEU A 131 -15.04 -20.92 -1.54
N PRO A 132 -13.98 -20.51 -2.26
CA PRO A 132 -13.03 -19.56 -1.72
C PRO A 132 -13.69 -18.20 -1.54
N ALA A 133 -13.46 -17.61 -0.38
CA ALA A 133 -13.70 -16.21 -0.07
C ALA A 133 -12.37 -15.57 0.34
N TYR A 134 -12.35 -14.25 0.36
CA TYR A 134 -11.14 -13.47 0.49
C TYR A 134 -11.34 -12.31 1.47
N LEU A 135 -10.30 -12.01 2.23
CA LEU A 135 -10.14 -10.76 2.96
C LEU A 135 -9.01 -9.97 2.30
N GLY A 136 -9.33 -8.80 1.76
CA GLY A 136 -8.35 -7.87 1.17
C GLY A 136 -8.02 -6.75 2.14
N PHE A 137 -6.73 -6.50 2.35
CA PHE A 137 -6.20 -5.46 3.21
C PHE A 137 -5.45 -4.40 2.40
N ALA A 138 -5.74 -3.13 2.65
CA ALA A 138 -5.03 -2.01 2.04
C ALA A 138 -4.92 -0.82 3.00
N THR A 139 -3.75 -0.19 3.04
CA THR A 139 -3.57 1.09 3.77
C THR A 139 -4.32 2.21 3.06
N ILE A 140 -5.00 3.05 3.83
CA ILE A 140 -5.62 4.28 3.34
C ILE A 140 -4.56 5.39 3.46
N PRO A 141 -4.15 6.02 2.35
CA PRO A 141 -3.11 7.03 2.39
C PRO A 141 -3.59 8.32 3.06
N GLY A 142 -2.69 8.98 3.80
CA GLY A 142 -2.94 10.27 4.46
C GLY A 142 -3.33 10.16 5.93
N ASP A 143 -3.66 11.32 6.53
CA ASP A 143 -4.18 11.38 7.90
C ASP A 143 -5.70 11.22 7.88
N VAL A 144 -6.18 10.02 8.19
CA VAL A 144 -7.61 9.71 8.15
C VAL A 144 -8.42 10.36 9.27
N CYS A 145 -7.76 10.80 10.35
CA CYS A 145 -8.43 11.52 11.44
C CYS A 145 -8.62 13.01 11.13
N ALA A 146 -7.79 13.60 10.26
CA ALA A 146 -7.96 14.99 9.81
C ALA A 146 -9.25 15.18 8.99
N ALA A 147 -9.65 14.18 8.20
CA ALA A 147 -10.88 14.22 7.41
C ALA A 147 -12.15 14.21 8.28
N ALA A 148 -12.15 13.47 9.40
CA ALA A 148 -13.28 13.42 10.34
C ALA A 148 -13.46 14.74 11.13
N ALA A 149 -12.35 15.42 11.46
CA ALA A 149 -12.36 16.71 12.16
C ALA A 149 -12.92 17.87 11.30
N ALA A 150 -12.99 17.70 9.98
CA ALA A 150 -13.46 18.72 9.04
C ALA A 150 -14.99 18.75 8.87
N THR A 151 -15.76 17.96 9.61
CA THR A 151 -17.23 18.03 9.61
C THR A 151 -17.69 18.97 10.73
N PRO A 152 -17.96 20.27 10.48
CA PRO A 152 -18.60 21.12 11.47
C PRO A 152 -20.02 20.60 11.74
N SER A 153 -20.28 20.25 13.00
CA SER A 153 -21.63 20.02 13.49
C SER A 153 -22.45 21.29 13.24
N ALA A 154 -23.45 21.20 12.37
CA ALA A 154 -24.39 22.29 12.16
C ALA A 154 -25.14 22.52 13.49
N ALA A 155 -24.74 23.56 14.23
CA ALA A 155 -25.49 24.00 15.40
C ALA A 155 -26.90 24.42 14.96
N PRO A 156 -27.97 23.99 15.65
CA PRO A 156 -29.30 24.49 15.36
C PRO A 156 -29.36 25.98 15.68
N ALA A 157 -29.61 26.80 14.66
CA ALA A 157 -29.91 28.22 14.83
C ALA A 157 -31.22 28.34 15.63
N GLY A 158 -31.10 28.67 16.91
CA GLY A 158 -32.23 29.07 17.74
C GLY A 158 -32.83 30.36 17.18
N SER A 159 -34.11 30.32 16.81
CA SER A 159 -34.88 31.50 16.41
C SER A 159 -35.19 32.37 17.64
N PRO A 160 -34.92 33.68 17.65
CA PRO A 160 -35.51 34.59 18.63
C PRO A 160 -36.96 34.90 18.20
N GLN A 161 -37.95 34.49 18.98
CA GLN A 161 -39.31 34.98 18.81
C GLN A 161 -39.52 36.25 19.64
N LYS A 162 -40.08 37.26 18.96
CA LYS A 162 -40.45 38.59 19.44
C LYS A 162 -41.91 38.63 19.84
#